data_AF-A0AA41SE52-F1
#
_entry.id   AF-A0AA41SE52-F1
#
_cell.length_a   1.000
_cell.length_b   1.000
_cell.length_c   1.000
_cell.angle_alpha   90.00
_cell.angle_beta   90.00
_cell.angle_gamma   90.00
#
_symmetry.space_group_name_H-M   'P 1'
#
loop_
_entity.id
_entity.type
_entity.pdbx_description
1 polymer ?
#
loop_
_entity_poly.entity_id
_entity_poly.type
_entity_poly.pdbx_seq_one_letter_code
_entity_poly.pdbx_strand_id
1 'polypeptide(L)'
;MYQPQVQLPTVPAVDDEEEEELDPLELDGDYEGMWKTKLCRKWLETGVCPNGDHCEFAHGTCELRPVSHPGYKKEVCRMVLNGGFCHYAGCHFRQALTIREKHLIFN
;
A
#
# COMPACT_ATOMS: atom_id res chain seq x y z
N MET A 1 13.04 -39.40 6.52
CA MET A 1 12.64 -38.44 5.48
C MET A 1 12.93 -37.06 6.04
N TYR A 2 14.10 -36.55 5.69
CA TYR A 2 14.72 -35.39 6.32
C TYR A 2 14.06 -34.11 5.76
N GLN A 3 13.31 -33.40 6.60
CA GLN A 3 13.05 -31.98 6.36
C GLN A 3 14.25 -31.23 6.94
N PRO A 4 14.98 -30.43 6.14
CA PRO A 4 16.16 -29.73 6.63
C PRO A 4 15.70 -28.70 7.67
N GLN A 5 16.22 -28.85 8.89
CA GLN A 5 16.13 -27.82 9.90
C GLN A 5 16.97 -26.64 9.41
N VAL A 6 16.33 -25.52 9.13
CA VAL A 6 17.02 -24.27 8.81
C VAL A 6 17.74 -23.85 10.08
N GLN A 7 19.06 -23.87 10.07
CA GLN A 7 19.87 -23.41 11.18
C GLN A 7 19.66 -21.88 11.30
N LEU A 8 18.97 -21.45 12.35
CA LEU A 8 18.93 -20.04 12.74
C LEU A 8 20.35 -19.64 13.19
N PRO A 9 20.90 -18.50 12.74
CA PRO A 9 22.20 -18.04 13.21
C PRO A 9 22.13 -17.77 14.72
N THR A 10 23.06 -18.37 15.45
CA THR A 10 23.24 -18.14 16.88
C THR A 10 23.71 -16.71 17.11
N VAL A 11 22.89 -15.93 17.80
CA VAL A 11 23.28 -14.61 18.31
C VAL A 11 24.46 -14.77 19.28
N PRO A 12 25.54 -13.98 19.15
CA PRO A 12 26.63 -14.04 20.11
C PRO A 12 26.17 -13.47 21.46
N ALA A 13 26.62 -14.11 22.54
CA ALA A 13 26.43 -13.66 23.90
C ALA A 13 27.04 -12.26 24.07
N VAL A 14 26.20 -11.29 24.44
CA VAL A 14 26.62 -9.99 24.94
C VAL A 14 26.39 -10.00 26.44
N ASP A 15 27.43 -9.58 27.17
CA ASP A 15 27.50 -9.63 28.61
C ASP A 15 26.48 -8.68 29.27
N ASP A 16 25.94 -9.16 30.39
CA ASP A 16 24.88 -8.68 31.29
C ASP A 16 24.47 -7.19 31.28
N GLU A 17 23.14 -7.00 31.26
CA GLU A 17 22.32 -5.81 31.58
C GLU A 17 22.13 -4.71 30.51
N GLU A 18 21.45 -5.04 29.42
CA GLU A 18 20.34 -4.23 28.85
C GLU A 18 19.64 -5.07 27.77
N GLU A 19 18.52 -5.69 28.14
CA GLU A 19 17.61 -6.33 27.19
C GLU A 19 17.06 -5.23 26.28
N GLU A 20 17.59 -5.10 25.07
CA GLU A 20 16.95 -4.33 24.01
C GLU A 20 15.70 -5.12 23.59
N GLU A 21 14.62 -4.99 24.36
CA GLU A 21 13.28 -5.39 23.93
C GLU A 21 13.02 -4.65 22.61
N LEU A 22 13.05 -5.39 21.50
CA LEU A 22 12.54 -4.88 20.23
C LEU A 22 11.08 -4.52 20.45
N ASP A 23 10.79 -3.22 20.60
CA ASP A 23 9.45 -2.68 20.78
C ASP A 23 8.55 -3.19 19.65
N PRO A 24 7.51 -4.00 19.94
CA PRO A 24 6.56 -4.48 18.94
C PRO A 24 5.84 -3.36 18.16
N LEU A 25 6.01 -2.09 18.54
CA LEU A 25 5.43 -0.94 17.88
C LEU A 25 6.13 -0.50 16.59
N GLU A 26 7.25 -1.11 16.19
CA GLU A 26 7.84 -0.90 14.84
C GLU A 26 7.37 -1.94 13.80
N LEU A 27 6.14 -2.43 13.90
CA LEU A 27 5.41 -2.85 12.70
C LEU A 27 4.77 -1.61 12.09
N ASP A 28 5.60 -0.81 11.41
CA ASP A 28 5.20 0.38 10.67
C ASP A 28 3.86 0.15 9.97
N GLY A 29 2.82 0.80 10.49
CA GLY A 29 1.42 0.60 10.13
C GLY A 29 1.11 0.98 8.68
N ASP A 30 1.47 0.12 7.75
CA ASP A 30 1.14 0.23 6.34
C ASP A 30 -0.23 -0.41 6.01
N TYR A 31 -0.70 -1.34 6.85
CA TYR A 31 -1.94 -2.06 6.61
C TYR A 31 -3.21 -1.33 7.11
N GLU A 32 -3.10 -0.39 8.04
CA GLU A 32 -4.27 0.39 8.53
C GLU A 32 -4.68 1.52 7.55
N GLY A 33 -3.75 1.95 6.70
CA GLY A 33 -3.93 3.04 5.75
C GLY A 33 -4.80 2.73 4.53
N MET A 34 -5.11 1.45 4.26
CA MET A 34 -5.89 1.05 3.08
C MET A 34 -7.35 0.68 3.37
N TRP A 35 -7.76 0.51 4.63
CA TRP A 35 -9.15 0.13 4.95
C TRP A 35 -10.15 1.19 4.49
N LYS A 36 -11.18 0.75 3.77
CA LYS A 36 -12.24 1.57 3.16
C LYS A 36 -11.74 2.78 2.35
N THR A 37 -10.56 2.68 1.74
CA THR A 37 -10.00 3.76 0.89
C THR A 37 -10.41 3.67 -0.59
N LYS A 38 -11.07 2.59 -0.98
CA LYS A 38 -11.59 2.35 -2.33
C LYS A 38 -13.03 1.86 -2.24
N LEU A 39 -13.83 2.17 -3.25
CA LEU A 39 -15.22 1.72 -3.32
C LEU A 39 -15.32 0.22 -3.66
N CYS A 40 -16.29 -0.45 -3.04
CA CYS A 40 -16.58 -1.85 -3.28
C CYS A 40 -17.31 -2.01 -4.61
N ARG A 41 -16.64 -2.61 -5.60
CA ARG A 41 -17.21 -2.81 -6.93
C ARG A 41 -18.49 -3.66 -6.92
N LYS A 42 -18.49 -4.78 -6.18
CA LYS A 42 -19.66 -5.67 -6.10
C LYS A 42 -20.88 -4.95 -5.53
N TRP A 43 -20.69 -4.22 -4.43
CA TRP A 43 -21.77 -3.43 -3.84
C TRP A 43 -22.32 -2.38 -4.81
N LEU A 44 -21.46 -1.67 -5.54
CA LEU A 44 -21.89 -0.70 -6.54
C LEU A 44 -22.65 -1.33 -7.71
N GLU A 45 -22.25 -2.52 -8.15
CA GLU A 45 -22.85 -3.20 -9.30
C GLU A 45 -24.17 -3.90 -8.96
N THR A 46 -24.26 -4.53 -7.78
CA THR A 46 -25.38 -5.42 -7.44
C THR A 46 -26.20 -4.95 -6.23
N GLY A 47 -25.71 -3.96 -5.47
CA GLY A 47 -26.26 -3.59 -4.17
C GLY A 47 -25.98 -4.60 -3.06
N VAL A 48 -25.25 -5.69 -3.34
CA VAL A 48 -25.00 -6.78 -2.38
C VAL A 48 -23.52 -7.15 -2.38
N CYS A 49 -22.91 -7.11 -1.20
CA CYS A 49 -21.52 -7.52 -1.00
C CYS A 49 -21.45 -8.82 -0.19
N PRO A 50 -20.75 -9.86 -0.66
CA PRO A 50 -20.61 -11.11 0.09
C PRO A 50 -19.82 -10.94 1.40
N ASN A 51 -19.02 -9.88 1.52
CA ASN A 51 -18.22 -9.59 2.71
C ASN A 51 -19.02 -8.84 3.79
N GLY A 52 -20.26 -8.40 3.49
CA GLY A 52 -21.09 -7.64 4.40
C GLY A 52 -20.37 -6.44 5.02
N ASP A 53 -20.61 -6.18 6.29
CA ASP A 53 -20.02 -5.04 7.02
C ASP A 53 -18.51 -5.16 7.23
N HIS A 54 -17.96 -6.36 7.09
CA HIS A 54 -16.51 -6.63 7.13
C HIS A 54 -15.81 -6.35 5.80
N CYS A 55 -16.51 -5.76 4.82
CA CYS A 55 -15.88 -5.36 3.58
C CYS A 55 -14.81 -4.29 3.82
N GLU A 56 -13.58 -4.64 3.46
CA GLU A 56 -12.41 -3.74 3.46
C GLU A 56 -12.56 -2.56 2.48
N PHE A 57 -13.56 -2.61 1.59
CA PHE A 57 -13.90 -1.57 0.64
C PHE A 57 -15.15 -0.81 1.11
N ALA A 58 -15.24 0.45 0.73
CA ALA A 58 -16.37 1.31 1.08
C ALA A 58 -17.63 0.96 0.25
N HIS A 59 -18.76 0.75 0.91
CA HIS A 59 -20.08 0.55 0.26
C HIS A 59 -20.73 1.86 -0.21
N GLY A 60 -20.08 3.00 0.03
CA GLY A 60 -20.52 4.29 -0.47
C GLY A 60 -19.51 5.38 -0.12
N THR A 61 -19.77 6.59 -0.59
CA THR A 61 -18.92 7.75 -0.29
C THR A 61 -18.88 8.07 1.22
N CYS A 62 -19.93 7.72 1.96
CA CYS A 62 -19.99 7.89 3.41
C CYS A 62 -18.98 6.99 4.16
N GLU A 63 -18.64 5.83 3.60
CA GLU A 63 -17.66 4.91 4.15
C GLU A 63 -16.25 5.14 3.60
N LEU A 64 -16.13 5.90 2.50
CA LEU A 64 -14.89 6.08 1.77
C LEU A 64 -13.94 7.00 2.55
N ARG A 65 -12.84 6.42 3.06
CA ARG A 65 -11.81 7.15 3.79
C ARG A 65 -10.77 7.74 2.83
N PRO A 66 -10.24 8.94 3.12
CA PRO A 66 -9.12 9.48 2.37
C PRO A 66 -7.87 8.61 2.55
N VAL A 67 -7.11 8.40 1.47
CA VAL A 67 -5.82 7.71 1.55
C VAL A 67 -4.82 8.63 2.25
N SER A 68 -4.48 8.32 3.50
CA SER A 68 -3.45 9.03 4.27
C SER A 68 -2.17 8.20 4.27
N HIS A 69 -1.48 8.14 3.13
CA HIS A 69 -0.13 7.59 3.07
C HIS A 69 0.86 8.68 2.64
N PRO A 70 1.97 8.90 3.38
CA PRO A 70 2.97 9.92 3.07
C PRO A 70 3.61 9.80 1.68
N GLY A 71 3.35 8.76 0.90
CA GLY A 71 3.85 8.59 -0.47
C GLY A 71 2.78 8.53 -1.56
N TYR A 72 1.48 8.56 -1.21
CA TYR A 72 0.44 8.29 -2.20
C TYR A 72 0.35 9.41 -3.25
N LYS A 73 0.56 9.03 -4.52
CA LYS A 73 0.49 9.90 -5.70
C LYS A 73 1.31 11.20 -5.59
N LYS A 74 2.47 11.15 -4.93
CA LYS A 74 3.40 12.29 -4.89
C LYS A 74 4.22 12.40 -6.18
N GLU A 75 4.78 11.29 -6.63
CA GLU A 75 5.60 11.23 -7.85
C GLU A 75 4.80 10.74 -9.06
N VAL A 76 5.29 11.02 -10.26
CA VAL A 76 4.69 10.55 -11.52
C VAL A 76 5.10 9.11 -11.81
N CYS A 77 4.14 8.30 -12.26
CA CYS A 77 4.38 6.92 -12.65
C CYS A 77 5.44 6.85 -13.75
N ARG A 78 6.46 5.99 -13.58
CA ARG A 78 7.54 5.78 -14.56
C ARG A 78 7.03 5.46 -15.96
N MET A 79 5.94 4.69 -16.08
CA MET A 79 5.34 4.38 -17.38
C MET A 79 4.81 5.63 -18.08
N VAL A 80 4.24 6.57 -17.31
CA VAL A 80 3.73 7.84 -17.83
C VAL A 80 4.86 8.81 -18.15
N LEU A 81 5.93 8.83 -17.34
CA LEU A 81 7.15 9.61 -17.63
C LEU A 81 7.80 9.19 -18.94
N ASN A 82 7.79 7.89 -19.26
CA ASN A 82 8.34 7.36 -20.51
C ASN A 82 7.42 7.59 -21.73
N GLY A 83 6.34 8.37 -21.59
CA GLY A 83 5.39 8.64 -22.67
C GLY A 83 4.38 7.52 -22.94
N GLY A 84 4.33 6.50 -22.08
CA GLY A 84 3.34 5.44 -22.13
C GLY A 84 2.10 5.71 -21.27
N PHE A 85 1.21 4.73 -21.21
CA PHE A 85 0.04 4.75 -20.34
C PHE A 85 0.17 3.67 -19.27
N CYS A 86 -0.29 3.96 -18.05
CA CYS A 86 -0.27 3.02 -16.95
C CYS A 86 -1.62 2.29 -16.88
N HIS A 87 -1.63 0.97 -17.06
CA HIS A 87 -2.87 0.17 -17.09
C HIS A 87 -3.36 -0.19 -15.68
N TYR A 88 -2.52 0.02 -14.66
CA TYR A 88 -2.84 -0.32 -13.29
C TYR A 88 -3.75 0.74 -12.67
N ALA A 89 -5.05 0.45 -12.58
CA ALA A 89 -6.02 1.34 -11.93
C ALA A 89 -5.65 1.66 -10.47
N GLY A 90 -4.93 0.76 -9.79
CA GLY A 90 -4.46 0.92 -8.42
C GLY A 90 -3.06 1.53 -8.27
N CYS A 91 -2.51 2.18 -9.30
CA CYS A 91 -1.15 2.73 -9.25
C CYS A 91 -0.99 3.73 -8.08
N HIS A 92 0.07 3.54 -7.27
CA HIS A 92 0.42 4.42 -6.16
C HIS A 92 1.03 5.75 -6.61
N PHE A 93 1.37 5.88 -7.89
CA PHE A 93 1.95 7.08 -8.49
C PHE A 93 0.94 7.85 -9.35
N ARG A 94 1.23 9.12 -9.66
CA ARG A 94 0.38 9.94 -10.54
C ARG A 94 0.39 9.38 -11.96
N GLN A 95 -0.80 9.19 -12.52
CA GLN A 95 -1.00 8.72 -13.89
C GLN A 95 -1.13 9.86 -14.90
N ALA A 96 -0.88 11.10 -14.48
CA ALA A 96 -0.95 12.29 -15.32
C ALA A 96 0.21 13.23 -15.00
N LEU A 97 0.86 13.74 -16.05
CA LEU A 97 1.84 14.83 -15.98
C LEU A 97 1.12 16.17 -15.81
N THR A 98 1.72 17.09 -15.06
CA THR A 98 1.35 18.51 -15.09
C THR A 98 1.72 19.09 -16.45
N ILE A 99 1.12 20.24 -16.78
CA ILE A 99 1.46 20.99 -18.00
C ILE A 99 2.97 21.25 -18.08
N ARG A 100 3.57 21.70 -16.96
CA ARG A 100 5.01 21.97 -16.88
C ARG A 100 5.86 20.71 -17.10
N GLU A 101 5.54 19.59 -16.41
CA GLU A 101 6.26 18.32 -16.59
C GLU A 101 6.14 17.80 -18.04
N LYS A 102 4.96 17.93 -18.66
CA LYS A 102 4.74 17.56 -20.06
C LYS A 102 5.60 18.40 -21.01
N HIS A 103 5.70 19.71 -20.79
CA HIS A 103 6.57 20.57 -21.59
C HIS A 103 8.05 20.21 -21.44
N LEU A 104 8.50 19.81 -20.26
CA LEU A 104 9.90 19.43 -20.03
C LEU A 104 10.31 18.08 -20.65
N ILE A 105 9.36 17.15 -20.83
CA ILE A 105 9.65 15.79 -21.30
C ILE A 105 9.49 15.66 -22.82
N PHE A 106 8.59 16.42 -23.44
CA PHE A 106 8.21 16.26 -24.85
C PHE A 106 8.55 17.46 -25.75
N ASN A 107 9.40 18.40 -25.29
CA ASN A 107 10.05 19.41 -26.14
C ASN A 107 11.57 19.16 -26.14
#